data_AF-A0A969LP68-F1
#
_entry.id   AF-A0A969LP68-F1
#
_cell.length_a   1.000
_cell.length_b   1.000
_cell.length_c   1.000
_cell.angle_alpha   90.00
_cell.angle_beta   90.00
_cell.angle_gamma   90.00
#
_symmetry.space_group_name_H-M   'P 1'
#
loop_
_entity.id
_entity.type
_entity.pdbx_description
1 polymer ?
#
loop_
_entity_poly.entity_id
_entity_poly.type
_entity_poly.pdbx_seq_one_letter_code
_entity_poly.pdbx_strand_id
1 'polypeptide(L)'
;MPDGTNPGASAAAMQAAARLYHAYFTGLILTLVTRRSASDAAEWVFRVFRHQHHEKFLSSFGKLGLTGMPDAVACAGYHYLSNSIGGVSVEFMRESDRKAWVNFVPPRWIYPAASICGVPSEVSRAILRGWYAQNGVSLGNPRLGFVCTAQTTDGQHGLSGYFIEHDRDLAPEERLQFRPGELAPPFDPAKAPALPASEWPADRLAKAERNYAMEYIRTGLPRLAELFGPAEAAHLGRVTGRLIGAQLYRECAALLGIDGNGAEDFARFMVQLAAGEGDAASISHDGSALLMHRSSWRLMRGLAPLSPAAFEAWNGLLEGALAVHDRFLVLETLSRLDYGDDRFTWRLRRRAV
;
A
#
# COMPACT_ATOMS: atom_id res chain seq x y z
N MET A 1 -36.65 1.26 2.41
CA MET A 1 -36.17 2.65 2.24
C MET A 1 -34.97 2.56 1.32
N PRO A 2 -34.91 3.25 0.18
CA PRO A 2 -33.73 3.21 -0.67
C PRO A 2 -32.59 3.85 0.10
N ASP A 3 -31.48 3.14 0.25
CA ASP A 3 -30.25 3.65 0.86
C ASP A 3 -29.85 4.95 0.15
N GLY A 4 -30.00 6.07 0.86
CA GLY A 4 -29.65 7.42 0.40
C GLY A 4 -28.14 7.66 0.34
N THR A 5 -27.34 6.63 0.05
CA THR A 5 -25.90 6.77 -0.17
C THR A 5 -25.69 7.39 -1.54
N ASN A 6 -25.47 8.71 -1.56
CA ASN A 6 -24.99 9.42 -2.73
C ASN A 6 -23.74 8.71 -3.27
N PRO A 7 -23.73 8.19 -4.52
CA PRO A 7 -22.58 7.46 -5.07
C PRO A 7 -21.26 8.25 -4.96
N GLY A 8 -21.33 9.58 -5.09
CA GLY A 8 -20.18 10.47 -4.94
C GLY A 8 -19.57 10.50 -3.53
N ALA A 9 -20.37 10.30 -2.48
CA ALA A 9 -19.89 10.23 -1.10
C ALA A 9 -19.08 8.94 -0.84
N SER A 10 -19.40 7.85 -1.55
CA SER A 10 -18.65 6.58 -1.46
C SER A 10 -17.27 6.69 -2.13
N ALA A 11 -17.18 7.36 -3.29
CA ALA A 11 -15.92 7.58 -4.00
C ALA A 11 -14.94 8.45 -3.20
N ALA A 12 -15.41 9.55 -2.61
CA ALA A 12 -14.58 10.44 -1.79
C ALA A 12 -14.03 9.73 -0.55
N ALA A 13 -14.84 8.90 0.11
CA ALA A 13 -14.41 8.10 1.25
C ALA A 13 -13.33 7.06 0.86
N MET A 14 -13.50 6.38 -0.28
CA MET A 14 -12.48 5.47 -0.80
C MET A 14 -11.18 6.20 -1.13
N GLN A 15 -11.26 7.41 -1.69
CA GLN A 15 -10.09 8.23 -1.98
C GLN A 15 -9.37 8.68 -0.70
N ALA A 16 -10.11 9.12 0.33
CA ALA A 16 -9.52 9.49 1.62
C ALA A 16 -8.76 8.33 2.26
N ALA A 17 -9.35 7.13 2.25
CA ALA A 17 -8.68 5.91 2.71
C ALA A 17 -7.43 5.58 1.86
N ALA A 18 -7.54 5.62 0.52
CA ALA A 18 -6.42 5.35 -0.37
C ALA A 18 -5.22 6.26 -0.10
N ARG A 19 -5.46 7.57 0.00
CA ARG A 19 -4.42 8.58 0.29
C ARG A 19 -3.78 8.37 1.66
N LEU A 20 -4.59 8.11 2.69
CA LEU A 20 -4.11 7.89 4.05
C LEU A 20 -3.19 6.66 4.11
N TYR A 21 -3.61 5.53 3.53
CA TYR A 21 -2.82 4.30 3.57
C TYR A 21 -1.60 4.32 2.66
N HIS A 22 -1.69 4.98 1.52
CA HIS A 22 -0.55 5.21 0.64
C HIS A 22 0.54 6.01 1.36
N ALA A 23 0.18 7.16 1.94
CA ALA A 23 1.13 7.96 2.72
C ALA A 23 1.63 7.22 3.96
N TYR A 24 0.79 6.40 4.59
CA TYR A 24 1.21 5.58 5.73
C TYR A 24 2.27 4.56 5.34
N PHE A 25 2.14 3.93 4.18
CA PHE A 25 3.14 2.99 3.68
C PHE A 25 4.48 3.67 3.41
N THR A 26 4.48 4.80 2.71
CA THR A 26 5.70 5.62 2.52
C THR A 26 6.28 6.08 3.86
N GLY A 27 5.42 6.50 4.80
CA GLY A 27 5.83 6.93 6.14
C GLY A 27 6.50 5.82 6.94
N LEU A 28 6.04 4.57 6.80
CA LEU A 28 6.67 3.41 7.46
C LEU A 28 8.08 3.20 6.92
N ILE A 29 8.27 3.29 5.60
CA ILE A 29 9.60 3.18 4.98
C ILE A 29 10.54 4.26 5.55
N LEU A 30 10.11 5.53 5.55
CA LEU A 30 10.93 6.63 6.07
C LEU A 30 11.19 6.52 7.57
N THR A 31 10.21 6.05 8.35
CA THR A 31 10.39 5.85 9.79
C THR A 31 11.41 4.75 10.07
N LEU A 32 11.40 3.66 9.29
CA LEU A 32 12.42 2.63 9.39
C LEU A 32 13.79 3.15 8.98
N VAL A 33 13.90 3.91 7.90
CA VAL A 33 15.18 4.51 7.49
C VAL A 33 15.74 5.42 8.58
N THR A 34 14.91 6.28 9.17
CA THR A 34 15.35 7.33 10.09
C THR A 34 15.49 6.90 11.55
N ARG A 35 14.75 5.88 11.98
CA ARG A 35 14.72 5.44 13.40
C ARG A 35 15.26 4.04 13.62
N ARG A 36 15.56 3.30 12.54
CA ARG A 36 16.20 1.99 12.57
C ARG A 36 17.48 2.05 11.75
N SER A 37 17.46 1.54 10.54
CA SER A 37 18.56 1.61 9.59
C SER A 37 18.03 1.43 8.17
N ALA A 38 18.85 1.80 7.19
CA ALA A 38 18.55 1.52 5.78
C ALA A 38 18.41 0.00 5.51
N SER A 39 19.24 -0.83 6.17
CA SER A 39 19.18 -2.29 6.08
C SER A 39 17.89 -2.86 6.67
N ASP A 40 17.45 -2.38 7.83
CA ASP A 40 16.20 -2.79 8.46
C ASP A 40 15.00 -2.43 7.57
N ALA A 41 15.01 -1.22 6.99
CA ALA A 41 13.99 -0.77 6.05
C ALA A 41 13.97 -1.64 4.78
N ALA A 42 15.15 -1.95 4.21
CA ALA A 42 15.29 -2.81 3.05
C ALA A 42 14.80 -4.24 3.33
N GLU A 43 15.11 -4.79 4.50
CA GLU A 43 14.64 -6.14 4.87
C GLU A 43 13.13 -6.19 5.09
N TRP A 44 12.54 -5.17 5.73
CA TRP A 44 11.08 -5.07 5.85
C TRP A 44 10.40 -4.96 4.48
N VAL A 45 10.89 -4.09 3.59
CA VAL A 45 10.37 -3.96 2.23
C VAL A 45 10.51 -5.27 1.44
N PHE A 46 11.65 -5.95 1.55
CA PHE A 46 11.85 -7.27 0.94
C PHE A 46 10.75 -8.26 1.38
N ARG A 47 10.48 -8.36 2.69
CA ARG A 47 9.46 -9.27 3.24
C ARG A 47 8.05 -8.92 2.78
N VAL A 48 7.71 -7.64 2.73
CA VAL A 48 6.41 -7.16 2.23
C VAL A 48 6.21 -7.59 0.78
N PHE A 49 7.16 -7.28 -0.09
CA PHE A 49 7.05 -7.61 -1.52
C PHE A 49 7.17 -9.11 -1.78
N ARG A 50 7.97 -9.85 -1.01
CA ARG A 50 8.04 -11.31 -1.08
C ARG A 50 6.70 -11.96 -0.76
N HIS A 51 6.04 -11.50 0.31
CA HIS A 51 4.73 -12.01 0.69
C HIS A 51 3.68 -11.71 -0.37
N GLN A 52 3.60 -10.47 -0.85
CA GLN A 52 2.63 -10.11 -1.90
C GLN A 52 2.90 -10.84 -3.22
N HIS A 53 4.16 -11.05 -3.59
CA HIS A 53 4.51 -11.88 -4.74
C HIS A 53 3.88 -13.27 -4.60
N HIS A 54 4.05 -13.93 -3.45
CA HIS A 54 3.49 -15.28 -3.24
C HIS A 54 1.96 -15.31 -3.37
N GLU A 55 1.28 -14.31 -2.81
CA GLU A 55 -0.17 -14.23 -2.80
C GLU A 55 -0.76 -13.85 -4.17
N LYS A 56 -0.10 -12.94 -4.90
CA LYS A 56 -0.73 -12.21 -6.02
C LYS A 56 -0.15 -12.53 -7.39
N PHE A 57 1.10 -12.96 -7.48
CA PHE A 57 1.78 -13.04 -8.78
C PHE A 57 1.07 -14.04 -9.69
N LEU A 58 1.17 -15.34 -9.42
CA LEU A 58 0.55 -16.37 -10.25
C LEU A 58 -0.99 -16.29 -10.24
N SER A 59 -1.59 -15.96 -9.09
CA SER A 59 -3.05 -15.92 -8.92
C SER A 59 -3.75 -14.85 -9.77
N SER A 60 -3.00 -13.87 -10.30
CA SER A 60 -3.54 -12.81 -11.16
C SER A 60 -3.30 -13.04 -12.66
N PHE A 61 -2.52 -14.06 -13.08
CA PHE A 61 -2.14 -14.25 -14.49
C PHE A 61 -3.35 -14.34 -15.43
N GLY A 62 -4.32 -15.21 -15.10
CA GLY A 62 -5.50 -15.39 -15.93
C GLY A 62 -6.34 -14.11 -16.04
N LYS A 63 -6.51 -13.39 -14.92
CA LYS A 63 -7.27 -12.12 -14.87
C LYS A 63 -6.62 -11.00 -15.66
N LEU A 64 -5.29 -11.02 -15.78
CA LEU A 64 -4.50 -10.06 -16.54
C LEU A 64 -4.26 -10.48 -17.99
N GLY A 65 -4.79 -11.64 -18.41
CA GLY A 65 -4.61 -12.15 -19.78
C GLY A 65 -3.17 -12.56 -20.10
N LEU A 66 -2.36 -12.93 -19.09
CA LEU A 66 -0.93 -13.23 -19.25
C LEU A 66 -0.65 -14.71 -19.55
N THR A 67 -1.66 -15.57 -19.45
CA THR A 67 -1.52 -17.02 -19.66
C THR A 67 -1.09 -17.33 -21.10
N GLY A 68 -0.05 -18.14 -21.25
CA GLY A 68 0.47 -18.58 -22.55
C GLY A 68 1.41 -17.59 -23.23
N MET A 69 1.65 -16.41 -22.64
CA MET A 69 2.69 -15.50 -23.12
C MET A 69 4.09 -16.04 -22.77
N PRO A 70 5.14 -15.68 -23.54
CA PRO A 70 6.52 -15.93 -23.14
C PRO A 70 6.83 -15.33 -21.77
N ASP A 71 7.58 -16.04 -20.92
CA ASP A 71 7.70 -15.69 -19.50
C ASP A 71 8.27 -14.28 -19.25
N ALA A 72 9.26 -13.84 -20.04
CA ALA A 72 9.81 -12.49 -19.94
C ALA A 72 8.74 -11.43 -20.22
N VAL A 73 7.94 -11.66 -21.27
CA VAL A 73 6.84 -10.80 -21.68
C VAL A 73 5.72 -10.81 -20.63
N ALA A 74 5.35 -11.98 -20.12
CA ALA A 74 4.33 -12.14 -19.08
C ALA A 74 4.71 -11.43 -17.79
N CYS A 75 5.98 -11.50 -17.38
CA CYS A 75 6.50 -10.83 -16.19
C CYS A 75 6.46 -9.30 -16.32
N ALA A 76 6.93 -8.76 -17.45
CA ALA A 76 6.85 -7.33 -17.71
C ALA A 76 5.39 -6.86 -17.82
N GLY A 77 4.53 -7.63 -18.50
CA GLY A 77 3.10 -7.37 -18.63
C GLY A 77 2.37 -7.39 -17.29
N TYR A 78 2.72 -8.31 -16.38
CA TYR A 78 2.21 -8.31 -15.01
C TYR A 78 2.47 -7.00 -14.30
N HIS A 79 3.73 -6.55 -14.31
CA HIS A 79 4.13 -5.32 -13.62
C HIS A 79 3.53 -4.08 -14.27
N TYR A 80 3.35 -4.06 -15.58
CA TYR A 80 2.63 -2.98 -16.25
C TYR A 80 1.14 -2.95 -15.84
N LEU A 81 0.41 -4.05 -16.04
CA LEU A 81 -1.04 -4.09 -15.88
C LEU A 81 -1.48 -3.97 -14.41
N SER A 82 -0.85 -4.74 -13.51
CA SER A 82 -1.24 -4.76 -12.09
C SER A 82 -1.02 -3.42 -11.41
N ASN A 83 0.08 -2.72 -11.73
CA ASN A 83 0.39 -1.42 -11.17
C ASN A 83 -0.43 -0.30 -11.82
N SER A 84 -0.74 -0.39 -13.13
CA SER A 84 -1.64 0.55 -13.80
C SER A 84 -3.05 0.54 -13.19
N ILE A 85 -3.57 -0.62 -12.77
CA ILE A 85 -4.84 -0.72 -12.02
C ILE A 85 -4.78 0.05 -10.69
N GLY A 86 -3.60 0.06 -10.05
CA GLY A 86 -3.34 0.80 -8.83
C GLY A 86 -3.06 2.30 -9.04
N GLY A 87 -3.17 2.81 -10.27
CA GLY A 87 -2.90 4.20 -10.61
C GLY A 87 -1.41 4.54 -10.75
N VAL A 88 -0.54 3.54 -10.86
CA VAL A 88 0.91 3.74 -11.01
C VAL A 88 1.25 3.87 -12.49
N SER A 89 2.02 4.90 -12.84
CA SER A 89 2.54 5.08 -14.20
C SER A 89 3.70 4.10 -14.46
N VAL A 90 3.50 3.19 -15.41
CA VAL A 90 4.48 2.19 -15.83
C VAL A 90 4.48 2.12 -17.35
N GLU A 91 5.66 2.00 -17.94
CA GLU A 91 5.83 1.73 -19.36
C GLU A 91 6.18 0.25 -19.57
N PHE A 92 5.74 -0.30 -20.70
CA PHE A 92 6.02 -1.67 -21.12
C PHE A 92 6.59 -1.67 -22.53
N MET A 93 7.73 -2.35 -22.72
CA MET A 93 8.34 -2.48 -24.04
C MET A 93 8.82 -3.91 -24.28
N ARG A 94 8.11 -4.64 -25.15
CA ARG A 94 8.54 -5.96 -25.63
C ARG A 94 9.64 -5.79 -26.66
N GLU A 95 10.83 -6.31 -26.37
CA GLU A 95 11.96 -6.33 -27.31
C GLU A 95 11.98 -7.64 -28.11
N SER A 96 11.69 -8.76 -27.45
CA SER A 96 11.51 -10.08 -28.06
C SER A 96 10.67 -10.97 -27.15
N ASP A 97 10.44 -12.22 -27.55
CA ASP A 97 9.77 -13.22 -26.71
C ASP A 97 10.58 -13.54 -25.44
N ARG A 98 11.91 -13.38 -25.53
CA ARG A 98 12.84 -13.68 -24.43
C ARG A 98 13.23 -12.43 -23.63
N LYS A 99 12.80 -11.23 -24.02
CA LYS A 99 13.18 -9.98 -23.37
C LYS A 99 12.10 -8.92 -23.42
N ALA A 100 11.70 -8.41 -22.26
CA ALA A 100 10.72 -7.34 -22.15
C ALA A 100 11.05 -6.39 -20.99
N TRP A 101 10.87 -5.11 -21.23
CA TRP A 101 11.20 -4.02 -20.33
C TRP A 101 10.00 -3.53 -19.55
N VAL A 102 10.29 -3.00 -18.36
CA VAL A 102 9.39 -2.18 -17.57
C VAL A 102 10.12 -0.94 -17.10
N ASN A 103 9.44 0.21 -17.14
CA ASN A 103 9.98 1.46 -16.63
C ASN A 103 8.93 2.18 -15.79
N PHE A 104 9.22 2.35 -14.50
CA PHE A 104 8.40 3.13 -13.58
C PHE A 104 8.87 4.58 -13.63
N VAL A 105 8.19 5.36 -14.46
CA VAL A 105 8.46 6.79 -14.65
C VAL A 105 8.05 7.59 -13.41
N PRO A 106 8.80 8.63 -13.02
CA PRO A 106 8.34 9.61 -12.05
C PRO A 106 7.03 10.30 -12.53
N PRO A 107 6.11 10.66 -11.62
CA PRO A 107 6.22 10.56 -10.16
C PRO A 107 6.14 9.10 -9.66
N ARG A 108 7.07 8.73 -8.78
CA ARG A 108 7.09 7.37 -8.20
C ARG A 108 5.99 7.24 -7.16
N TRP A 109 4.98 6.41 -7.44
CA TRP A 109 3.87 6.19 -6.52
C TRP A 109 4.35 5.87 -5.10
N ILE A 110 5.23 4.89 -4.92
CA ILE A 110 5.71 4.47 -3.59
C ILE A 110 6.51 5.56 -2.84
N TYR A 111 7.13 6.51 -3.55
CA TYR A 111 7.98 7.57 -3.01
C TYR A 111 7.57 8.96 -3.56
N PRO A 112 6.41 9.50 -3.15
CA PRO A 112 5.89 10.73 -3.71
C PRO A 112 6.69 11.98 -3.27
N ALA A 113 6.85 12.92 -4.22
CA ALA A 113 7.43 14.24 -3.97
C ALA A 113 8.79 14.18 -3.22
N ALA A 114 8.97 14.99 -2.19
CA ALA A 114 10.23 15.08 -1.44
C ALA A 114 10.55 13.81 -0.63
N SER A 115 9.60 12.90 -0.43
CA SER A 115 9.83 11.67 0.34
C SER A 115 10.92 10.81 -0.31
N ILE A 116 11.07 10.88 -1.63
CA ILE A 116 12.04 10.08 -2.39
C ILE A 116 13.49 10.38 -1.98
N CYS A 117 13.79 11.60 -1.55
CA CYS A 117 15.12 12.01 -1.10
C CYS A 117 15.56 11.27 0.17
N GLY A 118 14.62 10.76 0.96
CA GLY A 118 14.88 10.01 2.19
C GLY A 118 14.97 8.51 2.01
N VAL A 119 14.91 7.99 0.77
CA VAL A 119 14.87 6.53 0.50
C VAL A 119 16.20 6.06 -0.08
N PRO A 120 16.96 5.24 0.66
CA PRO A 120 18.21 4.65 0.17
C PRO A 120 17.99 3.68 -0.99
N SER A 121 18.99 3.56 -1.87
CA SER A 121 18.96 2.66 -3.04
C SER A 121 18.64 1.22 -2.66
N GLU A 122 19.16 0.73 -1.54
CA GLU A 122 18.95 -0.65 -1.07
C GLU A 122 17.49 -0.97 -0.75
N VAL A 123 16.68 0.02 -0.37
CA VAL A 123 15.23 -0.15 -0.18
C VAL A 123 14.54 -0.39 -1.53
N SER A 124 14.93 0.34 -2.58
CA SER A 124 14.45 0.11 -3.94
C SER A 124 14.90 -1.26 -4.47
N ARG A 125 16.16 -1.66 -4.21
CA ARG A 125 16.69 -2.99 -4.58
C ARG A 125 15.98 -4.12 -3.86
N ALA A 126 15.53 -3.91 -2.63
CA ALA A 126 14.78 -4.92 -1.86
C ALA A 126 13.45 -5.30 -2.52
N ILE A 127 12.76 -4.35 -3.17
CA ILE A 127 11.56 -4.62 -3.98
C ILE A 127 11.89 -5.61 -5.11
N LEU A 128 12.97 -5.33 -5.84
CA LEU A 128 13.42 -6.17 -6.95
C LEU A 128 13.79 -7.58 -6.47
N ARG A 129 14.50 -7.67 -5.34
CA ARG A 129 14.91 -8.94 -4.74
C ARG A 129 13.72 -9.76 -4.23
N GLY A 130 12.73 -9.10 -3.63
CA GLY A 130 11.53 -9.74 -3.06
C GLY A 130 10.52 -10.20 -4.11
N TRP A 131 10.48 -9.54 -5.26
CA TRP A 131 9.48 -9.81 -6.30
C TRP A 131 10.13 -10.19 -7.64
N TYR A 132 10.81 -9.27 -8.31
CA TYR A 132 11.25 -9.41 -9.69
C TYR A 132 12.20 -10.59 -9.90
N ALA A 133 13.18 -10.74 -9.00
CA ALA A 133 14.16 -11.84 -9.01
C ALA A 133 13.52 -13.24 -8.80
N GLN A 134 12.24 -13.28 -8.42
CA GLN A 134 11.55 -14.49 -8.01
C GLN A 134 10.53 -14.96 -9.04
N ASN A 135 10.26 -14.14 -10.06
CA ASN A 135 9.26 -14.45 -11.07
C ASN A 135 9.60 -15.73 -11.86
N GLY A 136 10.86 -15.91 -12.27
CA GLY A 136 11.31 -17.11 -12.97
C GLY A 136 11.08 -18.38 -12.15
N VAL A 137 11.38 -18.34 -10.85
CA VAL A 137 11.13 -19.45 -9.92
C VAL A 137 9.64 -19.81 -9.88
N SER A 138 8.77 -18.81 -9.77
CA SER A 138 7.32 -19.03 -9.72
C SER A 138 6.75 -19.62 -11.01
N LEU A 139 7.34 -19.28 -12.15
CA LEU A 139 6.93 -19.80 -13.46
C LEU A 139 7.58 -21.16 -13.79
N GLY A 140 8.46 -21.67 -12.93
CA GLY A 140 9.23 -22.89 -13.21
C GLY A 140 10.28 -22.69 -14.32
N ASN A 141 10.69 -21.44 -14.59
CA ASN A 141 11.70 -21.09 -15.57
C ASN A 141 12.99 -20.60 -14.87
N PRO A 142 13.97 -21.48 -14.62
CA PRO A 142 15.21 -21.13 -13.93
C PRO A 142 16.14 -20.24 -14.76
N ARG A 143 15.85 -20.04 -16.05
CA ARG A 143 16.65 -19.23 -16.97
C ARG A 143 16.22 -17.77 -16.98
N LEU A 144 15.09 -17.44 -16.36
CA LEU A 144 14.52 -16.10 -16.34
C LEU A 144 15.08 -15.28 -15.16
N GLY A 145 15.66 -14.13 -15.48
CA GLY A 145 16.13 -13.14 -14.51
C GLY A 145 15.60 -11.74 -14.78
N PHE A 146 15.88 -10.80 -13.87
CA PHE A 146 15.61 -9.38 -14.02
C PHE A 146 16.90 -8.57 -13.96
N VAL A 147 17.06 -7.64 -14.89
CA VAL A 147 18.19 -6.70 -14.94
C VAL A 147 17.67 -5.30 -14.68
N CYS A 148 18.13 -4.67 -13.59
CA CYS A 148 17.84 -3.28 -13.27
C CYS A 148 18.87 -2.35 -13.92
N THR A 149 18.39 -1.35 -14.65
CA THR A 149 19.23 -0.43 -15.42
C THR A 149 19.16 1.01 -14.93
N ALA A 150 18.11 1.37 -14.19
CA ALA A 150 17.99 2.68 -13.54
C ALA A 150 17.19 2.60 -12.23
N GLN A 151 17.50 3.47 -11.27
CA GLN A 151 16.76 3.67 -10.03
C GLN A 151 16.50 5.15 -9.78
N THR A 152 15.23 5.51 -9.55
CA THR A 152 14.87 6.90 -9.27
C THR A 152 15.51 7.44 -7.98
N THR A 153 15.73 6.58 -6.98
CA THR A 153 16.40 6.94 -5.71
C THR A 153 17.85 7.39 -5.93
N ASP A 154 18.45 7.03 -7.06
CA ASP A 154 19.82 7.37 -7.43
C ASP A 154 19.86 8.59 -8.38
N GLY A 155 18.72 9.30 -8.52
CA GLY A 155 18.58 10.47 -9.38
C GLY A 155 18.37 10.15 -10.87
N GLN A 156 18.05 8.90 -11.21
CA GLN A 156 17.88 8.46 -12.59
C GLN A 156 16.41 8.55 -13.07
N HIS A 157 16.19 8.41 -14.37
CA HIS A 157 14.92 8.68 -15.07
C HIS A 157 13.71 7.81 -14.66
N GLY A 158 13.90 6.81 -13.79
CA GLY A 158 12.86 5.87 -13.39
C GLY A 158 13.43 4.71 -12.59
N LEU A 159 12.56 3.79 -12.14
CA LEU A 159 13.00 2.42 -11.86
C LEU A 159 12.80 1.62 -13.14
N SER A 160 13.90 1.40 -13.86
CA SER A 160 13.91 0.79 -15.18
C SER A 160 14.67 -0.53 -15.16
N GLY A 161 14.23 -1.46 -16.00
CA GLY A 161 14.88 -2.75 -16.17
C GLY A 161 14.10 -3.68 -17.09
N TYR A 162 14.61 -4.88 -17.27
CA TYR A 162 14.02 -5.88 -18.15
C TYR A 162 14.09 -7.29 -17.57
N PHE A 163 13.07 -8.06 -17.89
CA PHE A 163 13.12 -9.52 -17.76
C PHE A 163 13.80 -10.09 -18.99
N ILE A 164 14.70 -11.06 -18.77
CA ILE A 164 15.40 -11.77 -19.85
C ILE A 164 15.52 -13.25 -19.53
N GLU A 165 15.22 -14.08 -20.53
CA GLU A 165 15.42 -15.52 -20.48
C GLU A 165 16.77 -15.88 -21.10
N HIS A 166 17.69 -16.39 -20.28
CA HIS A 166 19.04 -16.77 -20.69
C HIS A 166 19.09 -18.15 -21.37
N ASP A 167 20.21 -18.48 -22.03
CA ASP A 167 20.42 -19.79 -22.66
C ASP A 167 20.78 -20.90 -21.67
N ARG A 168 20.97 -20.54 -20.39
CA ARG A 168 21.27 -21.45 -19.30
C ARG A 168 20.48 -21.09 -18.05
N ASP A 169 20.44 -22.04 -17.12
CA ASP A 169 19.88 -21.82 -15.80
C ASP A 169 20.70 -20.78 -15.01
N LEU A 170 20.00 -19.97 -14.22
CA LEU A 170 20.57 -18.96 -13.34
C LEU A 170 20.68 -19.48 -11.90
N ALA A 171 21.85 -19.29 -11.30
CA ALA A 171 22.01 -19.42 -9.86
C ALA A 171 21.18 -18.33 -9.13
N PRO A 172 20.80 -18.53 -7.85
CA PRO A 172 19.97 -17.57 -7.10
C PRO A 172 20.48 -16.12 -7.14
N GLU A 173 21.78 -15.93 -7.05
CA GLU A 173 22.49 -14.64 -7.09
C GLU A 173 22.51 -13.99 -8.48
N GLU A 174 22.25 -14.75 -9.54
CA GLU A 174 22.26 -14.27 -10.93
C GLU A 174 20.88 -13.79 -11.41
N ARG A 175 19.82 -14.07 -10.64
CA ARG A 175 18.42 -13.73 -10.99
C ARG A 175 18.12 -12.24 -10.92
N LEU A 176 18.92 -11.47 -10.19
CA LEU A 176 18.85 -10.02 -10.14
C LEU A 176 20.22 -9.44 -10.47
N GLN A 177 20.30 -8.71 -11.58
CA GLN A 177 21.54 -8.06 -12.00
C GLN A 177 21.33 -6.55 -12.12
N PHE A 178 22.43 -5.81 -12.07
CA PHE A 178 22.44 -4.37 -12.26
C PHE A 178 23.33 -4.02 -13.45
N ARG A 179 22.77 -3.26 -14.39
CA ARG A 179 23.43 -2.77 -15.61
C ARG A 179 23.10 -1.29 -15.82
N PRO A 180 23.65 -0.39 -14.99
CA PRO A 180 23.33 1.03 -15.05
C PRO A 180 23.70 1.62 -16.41
N GLY A 181 22.81 2.44 -16.97
CA GLY A 181 23.03 3.16 -18.23
C GLY A 181 22.50 2.47 -19.48
N GLU A 182 22.07 1.21 -19.41
CA GLU A 182 21.29 0.61 -20.49
C GLU A 182 19.90 1.26 -20.59
N LEU A 183 19.47 1.55 -21.80
CA LEU A 183 18.20 2.23 -22.07
C LEU A 183 17.22 1.29 -22.76
N ALA A 184 15.98 1.36 -22.30
CA ALA A 184 14.89 0.68 -22.97
C ALA A 184 14.62 1.31 -24.35
N PRO A 185 14.07 0.56 -25.33
CA PRO A 185 13.55 1.16 -26.55
C PRO A 185 12.43 2.17 -26.25
N PRO A 186 12.13 3.12 -27.15
CA PRO A 186 11.06 4.10 -26.95
C PRO A 186 9.71 3.42 -26.64
N PHE A 187 9.01 3.94 -25.63
CA PHE A 187 7.69 3.44 -25.26
C PHE A 187 6.64 3.80 -26.32
N ASP A 188 5.87 2.79 -26.74
CA ASP A 188 4.75 2.92 -27.66
C ASP A 188 3.47 2.41 -26.96
N PRO A 189 2.60 3.30 -26.47
CA PRO A 189 1.38 2.92 -25.76
C PRO A 189 0.46 2.01 -26.57
N ALA A 190 0.49 2.08 -27.90
CA ALA A 190 -0.35 1.23 -28.76
C ALA A 190 0.10 -0.23 -28.81
N LYS A 191 1.36 -0.51 -28.41
CA LYS A 191 1.92 -1.87 -28.31
C LYS A 191 1.87 -2.46 -26.89
N ALA A 192 1.48 -1.65 -25.90
CA ALA A 192 1.34 -2.11 -24.52
C ALA A 192 0.10 -3.00 -24.38
N PRO A 193 0.14 -4.04 -23.51
CA PRO A 193 -1.06 -4.81 -23.22
C PRO A 193 -2.11 -3.89 -22.60
N ALA A 194 -3.37 -3.99 -23.03
CA ALA A 194 -4.46 -3.20 -22.50
C ALA A 194 -5.38 -4.04 -21.61
N LEU A 195 -5.88 -3.45 -20.54
CA LEU A 195 -7.00 -4.03 -19.81
C LEU A 195 -8.27 -3.88 -20.66
N PRO A 196 -9.22 -4.82 -20.60
CA PRO A 196 -10.52 -4.67 -21.23
C PRO A 196 -11.25 -3.42 -20.66
N ALA A 197 -11.31 -2.33 -21.43
CA ALA A 197 -11.81 -1.04 -20.95
C ALA A 197 -13.27 -1.08 -20.45
N SER A 198 -14.09 -1.96 -21.02
CA SER A 198 -15.48 -2.20 -20.62
C SER A 198 -15.64 -2.74 -19.19
N GLU A 199 -14.55 -3.22 -18.57
CA GLU A 199 -14.60 -3.82 -17.25
C GLU A 199 -14.23 -2.87 -16.11
N TRP A 200 -13.75 -1.63 -16.37
CA TRP A 200 -13.16 -0.75 -15.34
C TRP A 200 -13.79 0.66 -15.27
N PRO A 201 -15.06 0.81 -14.84
CA PRO A 201 -15.66 2.12 -14.59
C PRO A 201 -14.98 2.86 -13.42
N ALA A 202 -15.17 4.18 -13.33
CA ALA A 202 -14.53 5.06 -12.35
C ALA A 202 -14.67 4.57 -10.89
N ASP A 203 -15.85 4.12 -10.47
CA ASP A 203 -16.07 3.58 -9.13
C ASP A 203 -15.27 2.31 -8.85
N ARG A 204 -15.10 1.46 -9.87
CA ARG A 204 -14.28 0.25 -9.77
C ARG A 204 -12.80 0.60 -9.70
N LEU A 205 -12.36 1.65 -10.39
CA LEU A 205 -11.00 2.18 -10.30
C LEU A 205 -10.71 2.75 -8.91
N ALA A 206 -11.58 3.62 -8.37
CA ALA A 206 -11.42 4.16 -7.01
C ALA A 206 -11.36 3.05 -5.95
N LYS A 207 -12.23 2.03 -6.09
CA LYS A 207 -12.21 0.85 -5.21
C LYS A 207 -10.91 0.04 -5.36
N ALA A 208 -10.37 -0.07 -6.57
CA ALA A 208 -9.13 -0.78 -6.87
C ALA A 208 -7.91 -0.04 -6.32
N GLU A 209 -7.81 1.27 -6.55
CA GLU A 209 -6.77 2.15 -5.99
C GLU A 209 -6.74 2.06 -4.46
N ARG A 210 -7.89 2.18 -3.81
CA ARG A 210 -8.00 2.01 -2.36
C ARG A 210 -7.58 0.61 -1.89
N ASN A 211 -8.03 -0.46 -2.57
CA ASN A 211 -7.59 -1.82 -2.22
C ASN A 211 -6.08 -1.98 -2.37
N TYR A 212 -5.50 -1.40 -3.42
CA TYR A 212 -4.08 -1.45 -3.71
C TYR A 212 -3.27 -0.79 -2.59
N ALA A 213 -3.65 0.42 -2.15
CA ALA A 213 -3.03 1.09 -1.02
C ALA A 213 -3.20 0.32 0.31
N MET A 214 -4.41 -0.20 0.59
CA MET A 214 -4.67 -1.00 1.79
C MET A 214 -3.86 -2.29 1.85
N GLU A 215 -3.62 -2.95 0.71
CA GLU A 215 -2.89 -4.23 0.65
C GLU A 215 -1.46 -4.10 1.18
N TYR A 216 -0.81 -2.95 0.97
CA TYR A 216 0.52 -2.66 1.52
C TYR A 216 0.51 -2.58 3.03
N ILE A 217 -0.54 -2.06 3.65
CA ILE A 217 -0.63 -1.96 5.13
C ILE A 217 -1.08 -3.28 5.73
N ARG A 218 -2.05 -3.94 5.09
CA ARG A 218 -2.45 -5.31 5.40
C ARG A 218 -1.25 -6.26 5.42
N THR A 219 -0.32 -6.06 4.50
CA THR A 219 0.92 -6.85 4.44
C THR A 219 2.01 -6.30 5.36
N GLY A 220 2.16 -4.98 5.43
CA GLY A 220 3.27 -4.33 6.10
C GLY A 220 3.27 -4.48 7.61
N LEU A 221 2.10 -4.33 8.24
CA LEU A 221 2.01 -4.33 9.71
C LEU A 221 2.35 -5.69 10.35
N PRO A 222 1.84 -6.85 9.84
CA PRO A 222 2.28 -8.14 10.34
C PRO A 222 3.79 -8.35 10.18
N ARG A 223 4.34 -7.98 9.01
CA ARG A 223 5.79 -8.12 8.71
C ARG A 223 6.65 -7.22 9.58
N LEU A 224 6.13 -6.07 10.02
CA LEU A 224 6.79 -5.21 10.99
C LEU A 224 6.94 -5.92 12.33
N ALA A 225 5.87 -6.58 12.80
CA ALA A 225 5.87 -7.34 14.05
C ALA A 225 6.71 -8.63 13.97
N GLU A 226 6.68 -9.33 12.84
CA GLU A 226 7.51 -10.51 12.59
C GLU A 226 9.01 -10.16 12.62
N LEU A 227 9.39 -8.99 12.09
CA LEU A 227 10.79 -8.60 11.99
C LEU A 227 11.35 -7.98 13.28
N PHE A 228 10.59 -7.10 13.94
CA PHE A 228 11.09 -6.32 15.08
C PHE A 228 10.49 -6.73 16.43
N GLY A 229 9.53 -7.66 16.42
CA GLY A 229 8.75 -8.03 17.59
C GLY A 229 7.59 -7.06 17.89
N PRO A 230 6.62 -7.47 18.73
CA PRO A 230 5.38 -6.72 18.93
C PRO A 230 5.56 -5.30 19.50
N ALA A 231 6.45 -5.12 20.48
CA ALA A 231 6.61 -3.83 21.16
C ALA A 231 7.19 -2.76 20.22
N GLU A 232 8.25 -3.11 19.49
CA GLU A 232 8.91 -2.20 18.55
C GLU A 232 8.03 -1.91 17.34
N ALA A 233 7.34 -2.93 16.80
CA ALA A 233 6.39 -2.74 15.71
C ALA A 233 5.22 -1.83 16.10
N ALA A 234 4.70 -1.97 17.33
CA ALA A 234 3.68 -1.08 17.86
C ALA A 234 4.21 0.36 17.96
N HIS A 235 5.42 0.55 18.49
CA HIS A 235 6.04 1.88 18.62
C HIS A 235 6.25 2.55 17.25
N LEU A 236 6.98 1.90 16.34
CA LEU A 236 7.32 2.43 15.03
C LEU A 236 6.09 2.66 14.15
N GLY A 237 5.17 1.70 14.15
CA GLY A 237 3.91 1.81 13.42
C GLY A 237 3.05 2.95 13.95
N ARG A 238 2.86 3.03 15.28
CA ARG A 238 1.97 4.02 15.90
C ARG A 238 2.50 5.43 15.74
N VAL A 239 3.81 5.65 15.91
CA VAL A 239 4.39 6.98 15.72
C VAL A 239 4.31 7.43 14.25
N THR A 240 4.51 6.51 13.31
CA THR A 240 4.29 6.79 11.88
C THR A 240 2.83 7.15 11.63
N GLY A 241 1.90 6.34 12.17
CA GLY A 241 0.47 6.58 12.05
C GLY A 241 0.08 7.95 12.58
N ARG A 242 0.59 8.35 13.75
CA ARG A 242 0.35 9.67 14.32
C ARG A 242 0.83 10.81 13.42
N LEU A 243 2.02 10.68 12.84
CA LEU A 243 2.56 11.70 11.94
C LEU A 243 1.72 11.82 10.68
N ILE A 244 1.39 10.71 10.04
CA ILE A 244 0.62 10.70 8.79
C ILE A 244 -0.83 11.11 9.02
N GLY A 245 -1.46 10.60 10.09
CA GLY A 245 -2.81 11.00 10.49
C GLY A 245 -2.91 12.50 10.75
N ALA A 246 -1.93 13.09 11.45
CA ALA A 246 -1.88 14.53 11.67
C ALA A 246 -1.70 15.31 10.35
N GLN A 247 -0.75 14.92 9.50
CA GLN A 247 -0.45 15.61 8.25
C GLN A 247 -1.61 15.58 7.26
N LEU A 248 -2.30 14.44 7.13
CA LEU A 248 -3.38 14.27 6.14
C LEU A 248 -4.78 14.57 6.67
N TYR A 249 -4.94 14.85 7.97
CA TYR A 249 -6.27 15.01 8.55
C TYR A 249 -7.10 16.07 7.85
N ARG A 250 -6.57 17.28 7.61
CA ARG A 250 -7.34 18.36 6.99
C ARG A 250 -7.77 18.04 5.56
N GLU A 251 -6.90 17.39 4.80
CA GLU A 251 -7.20 16.94 3.45
C GLU A 251 -8.28 15.86 3.43
N CYS A 252 -8.14 14.84 4.29
CA CYS A 252 -9.14 13.77 4.41
C CYS A 252 -10.47 14.31 4.96
N ALA A 253 -10.46 15.22 5.94
CA ALA A 253 -11.65 15.85 6.49
C ALA A 253 -12.40 16.63 5.41
N ALA A 254 -11.69 17.39 4.56
CA ALA A 254 -12.30 18.11 3.45
C ALA A 254 -12.93 17.16 2.41
N LEU A 255 -12.24 16.06 2.05
CA LEU A 255 -12.81 15.03 1.17
C LEU A 255 -14.09 14.41 1.74
N LEU A 256 -14.17 14.29 3.06
CA LEU A 256 -15.30 13.71 3.79
C LEU A 256 -16.37 14.75 4.20
N GLY A 257 -16.22 16.01 3.79
CA GLY A 257 -17.16 17.08 4.13
C GLY A 257 -17.27 17.35 5.64
N ILE A 258 -16.15 17.29 6.36
CA ILE A 258 -16.06 17.54 7.79
C ILE A 258 -15.49 18.95 8.04
N ASP A 259 -16.38 19.91 8.31
CA ASP A 259 -16.01 21.32 8.50
C ASP A 259 -15.91 21.73 9.99
N GLY A 260 -16.55 20.96 10.89
CA GLY A 260 -16.58 21.24 12.32
C GLY A 260 -15.36 20.72 13.09
N ASN A 261 -15.24 21.15 14.36
CA ASN A 261 -14.12 20.81 15.25
C ASN A 261 -14.56 20.13 16.56
N GLY A 262 -15.83 19.73 16.69
CA GLY A 262 -16.36 19.07 17.88
C GLY A 262 -16.17 17.54 17.86
N ALA A 263 -16.52 16.89 18.97
CA ALA A 263 -16.46 15.43 19.06
C ALA A 263 -17.36 14.73 18.03
N GLU A 264 -18.57 15.26 17.80
CA GLU A 264 -19.51 14.76 16.78
C GLU A 264 -18.87 14.77 15.37
N ASP A 265 -18.14 15.84 15.03
CA ASP A 265 -17.51 15.98 13.72
C ASP A 265 -16.40 14.94 13.51
N PHE A 266 -15.58 14.71 14.53
CA PHE A 266 -14.54 13.67 14.46
C PHE A 266 -15.15 12.25 14.44
N ALA A 267 -16.24 12.02 15.18
CA ALA A 267 -16.94 10.75 15.13
C ALA A 267 -17.51 10.49 13.71
N ARG A 268 -18.07 11.51 13.05
CA ARG A 268 -18.49 11.41 11.64
C ARG A 268 -17.31 11.16 10.70
N PHE A 269 -16.16 11.80 10.92
CA PHE A 269 -14.92 11.50 10.19
C PHE A 269 -14.54 10.02 10.30
N MET A 270 -14.55 9.45 11.52
CA MET A 270 -14.24 8.03 11.75
C MET A 270 -15.22 7.09 11.04
N VAL A 271 -16.52 7.41 11.05
CA VAL A 271 -17.55 6.61 10.36
C VAL A 271 -17.34 6.64 8.84
N GLN A 272 -17.12 7.81 8.26
CA GLN A 272 -16.92 7.93 6.82
C GLN A 272 -15.60 7.29 6.37
N LEU A 273 -14.52 7.42 7.15
CA LEU A 273 -13.26 6.73 6.86
C LEU A 273 -13.42 5.21 6.91
N ALA A 274 -14.16 4.68 7.90
CA ALA A 274 -14.48 3.25 7.95
C ALA A 274 -15.29 2.79 6.73
N ALA A 275 -16.27 3.59 6.29
CA ALA A 275 -17.01 3.31 5.06
C ALA A 275 -16.10 3.29 3.82
N GLY A 276 -15.16 4.23 3.73
CA GLY A 276 -14.12 4.25 2.70
C GLY A 276 -13.25 3.00 2.70
N GLU A 277 -12.90 2.48 3.88
CA GLU A 277 -12.20 1.21 4.05
C GLU A 277 -13.04 -0.02 3.68
N GLY A 278 -14.36 0.14 3.53
CA GLY A 278 -15.31 -0.93 3.27
C GLY A 278 -15.77 -1.66 4.53
N ASP A 279 -15.78 -0.98 5.67
CA ASP A 279 -16.40 -1.43 6.92
C ASP A 279 -17.58 -0.54 7.31
N ALA A 280 -18.47 -1.08 8.13
CA ALA A 280 -19.55 -0.31 8.74
C ALA A 280 -19.12 0.16 10.14
N ALA A 281 -19.49 1.39 10.48
CA ALA A 281 -19.31 1.95 11.81
C ALA A 281 -20.55 2.76 12.21
N SER A 282 -20.78 2.86 13.51
CA SER A 282 -21.89 3.63 14.09
C SER A 282 -21.43 4.45 15.28
N ILE A 283 -22.24 5.45 15.64
CA ILE A 283 -22.02 6.33 16.79
C ILE A 283 -23.15 6.09 17.77
N SER A 284 -22.84 6.02 19.06
CA SER A 284 -23.80 6.11 20.16
C SER A 284 -23.33 7.11 21.20
N HIS A 285 -24.22 7.51 22.11
CA HIS A 285 -23.91 8.44 23.20
C HIS A 285 -23.75 7.68 24.52
N ASP A 286 -22.74 8.08 25.30
CA ASP A 286 -22.53 7.64 26.68
C ASP A 286 -22.34 8.88 27.55
N GLY A 287 -23.47 9.40 28.08
CA GLY A 287 -23.50 10.68 28.78
C GLY A 287 -23.04 11.84 27.87
N SER A 288 -21.93 12.49 28.24
CA SER A 288 -21.30 13.55 27.44
C SER A 288 -20.23 13.05 26.46
N ALA A 289 -19.96 11.74 26.44
CA ALA A 289 -19.02 11.12 25.53
C ALA A 289 -19.75 10.50 24.32
N LEU A 290 -19.01 10.33 23.23
CA LEU A 290 -19.44 9.57 22.06
C LEU A 290 -18.73 8.23 22.04
N LEU A 291 -19.45 7.17 21.71
CA LEU A 291 -18.88 5.85 21.44
C LEU A 291 -18.93 5.59 19.94
N MET A 292 -17.78 5.34 19.34
CA MET A 292 -17.67 4.85 17.96
C MET A 292 -17.56 3.33 18.01
N HIS A 293 -18.42 2.63 17.27
CA HIS A 293 -18.42 1.17 17.15
C HIS A 293 -18.10 0.73 15.73
N ARG A 294 -17.26 -0.30 15.61
CA ARG A 294 -16.95 -0.96 14.32
C ARG A 294 -16.86 -2.46 14.48
N SER A 295 -17.74 -3.19 13.80
CA SER A 295 -17.91 -4.65 13.94
C SER A 295 -16.99 -5.48 13.04
N SER A 296 -16.23 -4.86 12.14
CA SER A 296 -15.32 -5.58 11.26
C SER A 296 -14.02 -4.81 10.98
N TRP A 297 -12.98 -5.56 10.61
CA TRP A 297 -11.70 -5.01 10.21
C TRP A 297 -11.32 -5.47 8.80
N ARG A 298 -11.88 -4.84 7.78
CA ARG A 298 -11.65 -5.17 6.36
C ARG A 298 -10.17 -5.20 5.99
N LEU A 299 -9.38 -4.30 6.59
CA LEU A 299 -7.94 -4.23 6.41
C LEU A 299 -7.25 -5.55 6.79
N MET A 300 -7.59 -6.14 7.94
CA MET A 300 -6.95 -7.35 8.48
C MET A 300 -7.78 -8.63 8.34
N ARG A 301 -8.94 -8.57 7.68
CA ARG A 301 -9.86 -9.72 7.49
C ARG A 301 -9.14 -10.98 7.00
N GLY A 302 -9.30 -12.09 7.70
CA GLY A 302 -8.69 -13.38 7.30
C GLY A 302 -7.18 -13.50 7.59
N LEU A 303 -6.58 -12.55 8.30
CA LEU A 303 -5.23 -12.68 8.85
C LEU A 303 -5.35 -13.00 10.34
N ALA A 304 -5.23 -14.27 10.71
CA ALA A 304 -5.17 -14.71 12.10
C ALA A 304 -4.15 -15.86 12.22
N PRO A 305 -3.36 -15.92 13.32
CA PRO A 305 -3.30 -14.93 14.41
C PRO A 305 -2.62 -13.62 13.98
N LEU A 306 -3.08 -12.48 14.52
CA LEU A 306 -2.53 -11.15 14.25
C LEU A 306 -1.82 -10.62 15.50
N SER A 307 -0.62 -10.04 15.34
CA SER A 307 0.04 -9.35 16.44
C SER A 307 -0.79 -8.12 16.87
N PRO A 308 -1.02 -7.90 18.18
CA PRO A 308 -1.72 -6.71 18.68
C PRO A 308 -1.07 -5.38 18.27
N ALA A 309 0.21 -5.42 17.90
CA ALA A 309 0.96 -4.31 17.36
C ALA A 309 0.34 -3.72 16.08
N ALA A 310 -0.34 -4.55 15.27
CA ALA A 310 -1.01 -4.09 14.05
C ALA A 310 -2.13 -3.08 14.37
N PHE A 311 -2.89 -3.31 15.44
CA PHE A 311 -3.92 -2.38 15.88
C PHE A 311 -3.29 -1.11 16.47
N GLU A 312 -2.26 -1.23 17.32
CA GLU A 312 -1.57 -0.05 17.88
C GLU A 312 -1.04 0.87 16.77
N ALA A 313 -0.43 0.26 15.75
CA ALA A 313 0.10 0.96 14.59
C ALA A 313 -1.01 1.66 13.80
N TRP A 314 -2.07 0.92 13.47
CA TRP A 314 -3.21 1.42 12.71
C TRP A 314 -3.99 2.52 13.47
N ASN A 315 -4.24 2.33 14.77
CA ASN A 315 -4.92 3.29 15.64
C ASN A 315 -4.15 4.62 15.75
N GLY A 316 -2.82 4.59 15.59
CA GLY A 316 -1.98 5.78 15.51
C GLY A 316 -2.47 6.79 14.46
N LEU A 317 -3.04 6.34 13.33
CA LEU A 317 -3.62 7.23 12.31
C LEU A 317 -4.77 8.08 12.87
N LEU A 318 -5.67 7.45 13.64
CA LEU A 318 -6.79 8.14 14.28
C LEU A 318 -6.31 9.09 15.39
N GLU A 319 -5.29 8.67 16.16
CA GLU A 319 -4.70 9.51 17.20
C GLU A 319 -4.04 10.77 16.62
N GLY A 320 -3.30 10.62 15.52
CA GLY A 320 -2.70 11.74 14.79
C GLY A 320 -3.75 12.69 14.25
N ALA A 321 -4.79 12.13 13.63
CA ALA A 321 -5.90 12.91 13.08
C ALA A 321 -6.63 13.71 14.17
N LEU A 322 -6.94 13.06 15.31
CA LEU A 322 -7.61 13.72 16.43
C LEU A 322 -6.79 14.89 16.98
N ALA A 323 -5.46 14.75 17.06
CA ALA A 323 -4.59 15.79 17.58
C ALA A 323 -4.66 17.10 16.76
N VAL A 324 -4.98 17.02 15.46
CA VAL A 324 -5.16 18.18 14.57
C VAL A 324 -6.62 18.63 14.50
N HIS A 325 -7.57 17.71 14.63
CA HIS A 325 -9.00 18.01 14.74
C HIS A 325 -9.29 18.90 15.94
N ASP A 326 -8.96 18.41 17.14
CA ASP A 326 -9.04 19.14 18.41
C ASP A 326 -8.14 18.47 19.45
N ARG A 327 -7.04 19.15 19.81
CA ARG A 327 -6.07 18.68 20.82
C ARG A 327 -6.66 18.48 22.22
N PHE A 328 -7.84 19.02 22.49
CA PHE A 328 -8.56 18.89 23.75
C PHE A 328 -9.53 17.70 23.78
N LEU A 329 -9.65 16.94 22.69
CA LEU A 329 -10.35 15.67 22.69
C LEU A 329 -9.41 14.51 23.05
N VAL A 330 -10.01 13.41 23.51
CA VAL A 330 -9.33 12.14 23.83
C VAL A 330 -10.09 11.02 23.15
N LEU A 331 -9.35 10.14 22.46
CA LEU A 331 -9.85 8.88 21.93
C LEU A 331 -9.32 7.73 22.80
N GLU A 332 -10.22 7.01 23.45
CA GLU A 332 -9.88 5.87 24.32
C GLU A 332 -10.42 4.58 23.70
N THR A 333 -9.55 3.61 23.47
CA THR A 333 -9.96 2.28 23.01
C THR A 333 -10.55 1.49 24.18
N LEU A 334 -11.82 1.07 24.07
CA LEU A 334 -12.53 0.31 25.09
C LEU A 334 -12.62 -1.19 24.77
N SER A 335 -12.71 -1.56 23.49
CA SER A 335 -12.80 -2.96 23.05
C SER A 335 -12.10 -3.17 21.70
N ARG A 336 -11.63 -4.40 21.45
CA ARG A 336 -10.73 -4.77 20.34
C ARG A 336 -11.08 -6.12 19.71
N LEU A 337 -11.42 -6.09 18.41
CA LEU A 337 -11.66 -7.32 17.62
C LEU A 337 -10.45 -8.27 17.63
N ASP A 338 -9.22 -7.72 17.62
CA ASP A 338 -8.00 -8.53 17.62
C ASP A 338 -7.70 -9.20 18.97
N TYR A 339 -8.42 -8.83 20.03
CA TYR A 339 -8.43 -9.52 21.32
C TYR A 339 -9.62 -10.47 21.50
N GLY A 340 -10.48 -10.60 20.48
CA GLY A 340 -11.65 -11.48 20.51
C GLY A 340 -12.94 -10.81 21.00
N ASP A 341 -12.96 -9.48 21.20
CA ASP A 341 -14.20 -8.76 21.46
C ASP A 341 -15.10 -8.75 20.22
N ASP A 342 -16.41 -8.51 20.39
CA ASP A 342 -17.40 -8.49 19.29
C ASP A 342 -17.21 -7.33 18.29
N ARG A 343 -16.53 -6.26 18.73
CA ARG A 343 -16.32 -5.04 17.94
C ARG A 343 -15.17 -4.22 18.50
N PHE A 344 -14.62 -3.34 17.66
CA PHE A 344 -13.87 -2.20 18.16
C PHE A 344 -14.83 -1.16 18.73
N THR A 345 -14.49 -0.62 19.90
CA THR A 345 -15.18 0.52 20.50
C THR A 345 -14.16 1.57 20.92
N TRP A 346 -14.36 2.80 20.48
CA TRP A 346 -13.62 3.95 20.96
C TRP A 346 -14.56 4.92 21.68
N ARG A 347 -14.13 5.44 22.82
CA ARG A 347 -14.77 6.56 23.50
C ARG A 347 -14.07 7.85 23.14
N LEU A 348 -14.84 8.79 22.60
CA LEU A 348 -14.42 10.14 22.27
C LEU A 348 -15.04 11.11 23.26
N ARG A 349 -14.19 11.86 23.96
CA ARG A 349 -14.63 12.82 24.98
C ARG A 349 -13.69 14.01 25.04
N ARG A 350 -14.13 15.10 25.65
CA ARG A 350 -13.24 16.22 26.00
C ARG A 350 -12.32 15.80 27.16
N ARG A 351 -11.08 16.31 27.15
CA ARG A 351 -10.18 16.24 28.31
C ARG A 351 -10.86 16.91 29.50
N ALA A 352 -10.78 16.27 30.66
CA ALA A 352 -11.04 16.98 31.90
C ALA A 352 -9.92 18.01 32.06
N VAL A 353 -10.28 19.28 32.28
CA VAL A 353 -9.34 20.37 32.55
C VAL A 353 -9.08 20.41 34.05
#